data_AF-A0A0E3WR74-F1
#
_entry.id   AF-A0A0E3WR74-F1
#
_cell.length_a   1.000
_cell.length_b   1.000
_cell.length_c   1.000
_cell.angle_alpha   90.00
_cell.angle_beta   90.00
_cell.angle_gamma   90.00
#
_symmetry.space_group_name_H-M   'P 1'
#
loop_
_entity.id
_entity.type
_entity.pdbx_description
1 polymer ?
#
loop_
_entity_poly.entity_id
_entity_poly.type
_entity_poly.pdbx_seq_one_letter_code
_entity_poly.pdbx_strand_id
1 'polypeptide(L)'
;MSKVNNKITLLIVFLIFVVIFVKMTIFTPIGTPQPEERKVAGLIIQFRDGVSEEEAKSILKNYNLAGYKLDFTVDMPDKYYIIVDKDKIMDVKDGLREENWTESTPPIEKGNYYITKKGDYYIITIAEQNINNKSFIEILNKYNLEVEKFVYCHVIVADRPGNGISEERANKLKSELEMNENVFAVYFETIES
;
A
#
# COMPACT_ATOMS: atom_id res chain seq x y z
N MET A 1 23.67 -75.94 16.91
CA MET A 1 24.32 -74.63 16.66
C MET A 1 23.55 -73.69 15.71
N SER A 2 22.26 -73.91 15.35
CA SER A 2 21.54 -73.01 14.42
C SER A 2 20.71 -71.89 15.07
N LYS A 3 20.31 -72.05 16.35
CA LYS A 3 19.37 -71.13 17.02
C LYS A 3 20.00 -69.78 17.42
N VAL A 4 21.31 -69.76 17.65
CA VAL A 4 22.07 -68.53 17.97
C VAL A 4 22.37 -67.73 16.70
N ASN A 5 22.75 -68.40 15.61
CA ASN A 5 23.01 -67.75 14.31
C ASN A 5 21.77 -67.06 13.76
N ASN A 6 20.57 -67.65 13.85
CA ASN A 6 19.35 -67.01 13.36
C ASN A 6 19.00 -65.72 14.12
N LYS A 7 19.28 -65.66 15.43
CA LYS A 7 19.07 -64.44 16.23
C LYS A 7 20.07 -63.34 15.89
N ILE A 8 21.34 -63.71 15.65
CA ILE A 8 22.39 -62.77 15.23
C ILE A 8 22.09 -62.23 13.83
N THR A 9 21.67 -63.09 12.90
CA THR A 9 21.27 -62.67 11.55
C THR A 9 20.08 -61.71 11.59
N LEU A 10 19.07 -61.99 12.41
CA LEU A 10 17.89 -61.12 12.54
C LEU A 10 18.25 -59.76 13.16
N LEU A 11 19.18 -59.72 14.11
CA LEU A 11 19.71 -58.49 14.70
C LEU A 11 20.48 -57.65 13.68
N ILE A 12 21.31 -58.28 12.84
CA ILE A 12 22.09 -57.59 11.79
C ILE A 12 21.15 -56.99 10.73
N VAL A 13 20.15 -57.74 10.28
CA VAL A 13 19.14 -57.24 9.32
C VAL A 13 18.36 -56.07 9.92
N PHE A 14 17.98 -56.16 11.20
CA PHE A 14 17.33 -55.06 11.91
C PHE A 14 18.20 -53.82 12.00
N LEU A 15 19.49 -53.95 12.32
CA LEU A 15 20.44 -52.83 12.36
C LEU A 15 20.62 -52.17 10.99
N ILE A 16 20.67 -52.95 9.90
CA ILE A 16 20.72 -52.42 8.53
C ILE A 16 19.45 -51.63 8.22
N PHE A 17 18.28 -52.15 8.60
CA PHE A 17 17.00 -51.44 8.44
C PHE A 17 16.96 -50.13 9.24
N VAL A 18 17.46 -50.12 10.47
CA VAL A 18 17.55 -48.92 11.31
C VAL A 18 18.46 -47.86 10.67
N VAL A 19 19.63 -48.26 10.15
CA VAL A 19 20.55 -47.32 9.47
C VAL A 19 19.92 -46.75 8.19
N ILE A 20 19.18 -47.56 7.43
CA ILE A 20 18.45 -47.11 6.23
C ILE A 20 17.32 -46.14 6.61
N PHE A 21 16.54 -46.46 7.65
CA PHE A 21 15.45 -45.60 8.15
C PHE A 21 15.99 -44.26 8.68
N VAL A 22 17.08 -44.28 9.45
CA VAL A 22 17.73 -43.07 9.98
C VAL A 22 18.30 -42.21 8.85
N LYS A 23 18.90 -42.82 7.81
CA LYS A 23 19.31 -42.05 6.62
C LYS A 23 18.12 -41.42 5.89
N MET A 24 16.98 -42.13 5.80
CA MET A 24 15.80 -41.62 5.12
C MET A 24 15.15 -40.44 5.86
N THR A 25 15.23 -40.40 7.19
CA THR A 25 14.67 -39.30 8.00
C THR A 25 15.58 -38.08 8.13
N ILE A 26 16.90 -38.24 7.98
CA ILE A 26 17.87 -37.13 8.09
C ILE A 26 18.10 -36.42 6.74
N PHE A 27 17.81 -37.08 5.61
CA PHE A 27 18.10 -36.56 4.25
C PHE A 27 16.88 -36.15 3.42
N THR A 28 15.68 -36.04 3.99
CA THR A 28 14.68 -35.21 3.34
C THR A 28 15.07 -33.76 3.61
N PRO A 29 15.48 -32.97 2.59
CA PRO A 29 15.47 -31.54 2.76
C PRO A 29 13.99 -31.22 2.91
N ILE A 30 13.54 -31.03 4.14
CA ILE A 30 12.32 -30.28 4.40
C ILE A 30 12.67 -28.92 3.85
N GLY A 31 12.37 -28.70 2.58
CA GLY A 31 12.42 -27.38 1.98
C GLY A 31 11.60 -26.53 2.91
N THR A 32 12.26 -25.64 3.65
CA THR A 32 11.58 -24.62 4.41
C THR A 32 10.55 -24.02 3.46
N PRO A 33 9.24 -24.06 3.79
CA PRO A 33 8.25 -23.45 2.92
C PRO A 33 8.71 -22.02 2.71
N GLN A 34 9.09 -21.71 1.48
CA GLN A 34 9.46 -20.36 1.12
C GLN A 34 8.19 -19.53 1.42
N PRO A 35 8.27 -18.49 2.26
CA PRO A 35 7.08 -17.71 2.58
C PRO A 35 6.47 -17.27 1.25
N GLU A 36 5.19 -17.59 1.05
CA GLU A 36 4.50 -17.23 -0.19
C GLU A 36 4.67 -15.72 -0.41
N GLU A 37 5.17 -15.37 -1.58
CA GLU A 37 5.37 -13.97 -1.93
C GLU A 37 4.02 -13.25 -1.89
N ARG A 38 3.92 -12.19 -1.08
CA ARG A 38 2.71 -11.38 -0.99
C ARG A 38 2.36 -10.83 -2.36
N LYS A 39 1.08 -10.93 -2.71
CA LYS A 39 0.54 -10.43 -3.97
C LYS A 39 -0.31 -9.19 -3.73
N VAL A 40 -0.15 -8.20 -4.60
CA VAL A 40 -0.95 -6.98 -4.62
C VAL A 40 -1.99 -7.11 -5.73
N ALA A 41 -3.26 -6.98 -5.35
CA ALA A 41 -4.40 -7.18 -6.24
C ALA A 41 -4.84 -5.91 -6.94
N GLY A 42 -4.59 -4.75 -6.33
CA GLY A 42 -4.94 -3.46 -6.89
C GLY A 42 -4.04 -2.33 -6.40
N LEU A 43 -4.10 -1.21 -7.11
CA LEU A 43 -3.46 0.04 -6.72
C LEU A 43 -4.51 1.15 -6.70
N ILE A 44 -4.58 1.90 -5.61
CA ILE A 44 -5.36 3.15 -5.58
C ILE A 44 -4.39 4.29 -5.82
N ILE A 45 -4.58 5.03 -6.91
CA ILE A 45 -3.74 6.14 -7.30
C ILE A 45 -4.49 7.44 -7.03
N GLN A 46 -3.85 8.32 -6.27
CA GLN A 46 -4.31 9.67 -5.97
C GLN A 46 -3.61 10.65 -6.90
N PHE A 47 -4.38 11.22 -7.83
CA PHE A 47 -3.93 12.22 -8.77
C PHE A 47 -4.26 13.64 -8.30
N ARG A 48 -3.51 14.61 -8.84
CA ARG A 48 -3.80 16.04 -8.76
C ARG A 48 -5.17 16.35 -9.34
N ASP A 49 -5.80 17.41 -8.82
CA ASP A 49 -7.03 17.95 -9.40
C ASP A 49 -6.85 18.32 -10.89
N GLY A 50 -7.94 18.22 -11.65
CA GLY A 50 -8.00 18.50 -13.08
C GLY A 50 -7.43 17.41 -14.00
N VAL A 51 -6.76 16.38 -13.48
CA VAL A 51 -6.28 15.24 -14.28
C VAL A 51 -7.46 14.49 -14.87
N SER A 52 -7.54 14.41 -16.20
CA SER A 52 -8.61 13.67 -16.88
C SER A 52 -8.37 12.16 -16.86
N GLU A 53 -9.41 11.37 -17.13
CA GLU A 53 -9.24 9.92 -17.28
C GLU A 53 -8.24 9.56 -18.40
N GLU A 54 -8.26 10.29 -19.52
CA GLU A 54 -7.35 10.09 -20.66
C GLU A 54 -5.91 10.38 -20.27
N GLU A 55 -5.67 11.44 -19.49
CA GLU A 55 -4.35 11.77 -18.98
C GLU A 55 -3.85 10.69 -18.01
N ALA A 56 -4.69 10.28 -17.05
CA ALA A 56 -4.36 9.17 -16.15
C ALA A 56 -4.07 7.88 -16.92
N LYS A 57 -4.87 7.53 -17.93
CA LYS A 57 -4.63 6.38 -18.82
C LYS A 57 -3.29 6.52 -19.56
N SER A 58 -2.94 7.71 -20.02
CA SER A 58 -1.66 8.00 -20.69
C SER A 58 -0.47 7.79 -19.75
N ILE A 59 -0.56 8.26 -18.51
CA ILE A 59 0.45 8.01 -17.47
C ILE A 59 0.64 6.51 -17.25
N LEU A 60 -0.45 5.76 -17.07
CA LEU A 60 -0.41 4.33 -16.76
C LEU A 60 0.08 3.45 -17.91
N LYS A 61 -0.16 3.87 -19.16
CA LYS A 61 0.27 3.14 -20.37
C LYS A 61 1.79 2.90 -20.40
N ASN A 62 2.57 3.78 -19.79
CA ASN A 62 4.03 3.69 -19.80
C ASN A 62 4.59 2.56 -18.91
N TYR A 63 3.77 1.95 -18.06
CA TYR A 63 4.23 1.00 -17.05
C TYR A 63 3.92 -0.48 -17.36
N ASN A 64 3.43 -0.76 -18.58
CA ASN A 64 3.18 -2.10 -19.12
C ASN A 64 2.43 -3.03 -18.13
N LEU A 65 1.36 -2.52 -17.55
CA LEU A 65 0.44 -3.33 -16.75
C LEU A 65 -0.36 -4.19 -17.74
N ALA A 66 -0.23 -5.52 -17.69
CA ALA A 66 -1.00 -6.40 -18.56
C ALA A 66 -2.32 -6.78 -17.88
N GLY A 67 -3.45 -6.64 -18.59
CA GLY A 67 -4.74 -7.18 -18.15
C GLY A 67 -5.41 -6.46 -16.98
N TYR A 68 -5.09 -5.18 -16.73
CA TYR A 68 -5.70 -4.39 -15.66
C TYR A 68 -7.03 -3.76 -16.08
N LYS A 69 -7.88 -3.45 -15.09
CA LYS A 69 -9.06 -2.60 -15.25
C LYS A 69 -8.84 -1.29 -14.50
N LEU A 70 -9.44 -0.21 -15.01
CA LEU A 70 -9.43 1.09 -14.35
C LEU A 70 -10.83 1.45 -13.90
N ASP A 71 -10.94 1.92 -12.67
CA ASP A 71 -12.16 2.45 -12.10
C ASP A 71 -11.88 3.85 -11.53
N PHE A 72 -12.55 4.85 -12.11
CA PHE A 72 -12.48 6.25 -11.69
C PHE A 72 -13.71 6.68 -10.86
N THR A 73 -14.62 5.76 -10.57
CA THR A 73 -15.80 6.00 -9.74
C THR A 73 -15.53 5.81 -8.24
N VAL A 74 -14.28 5.50 -7.89
CA VAL A 74 -13.85 5.20 -6.53
C VAL A 74 -14.03 6.43 -5.66
N ASP A 75 -14.88 6.30 -4.65
CA ASP A 75 -15.13 7.35 -3.68
C ASP A 75 -14.27 7.13 -2.43
N MET A 76 -13.25 7.95 -2.26
CA MET A 76 -12.38 7.93 -1.08
C MET A 76 -12.82 9.00 -0.07
N PRO A 77 -12.66 8.77 1.25
CA PRO A 77 -13.04 9.76 2.27
C PRO A 77 -12.19 11.04 2.23
N ASP A 78 -10.93 10.92 1.80
CA ASP A 78 -9.94 11.99 1.76
C ASP A 78 -10.02 12.79 0.44
N LYS A 79 -11.13 13.46 0.17
CA LYS A 79 -11.41 14.04 -1.17
C LYS A 79 -10.69 15.35 -1.47
N TYR A 80 -10.53 16.19 -0.46
CA TYR A 80 -10.07 17.56 -0.64
C TYR A 80 -8.65 17.74 -0.10
N TYR A 81 -7.94 18.69 -0.67
CA TYR A 81 -6.61 19.05 -0.19
C TYR A 81 -6.28 20.50 -0.50
N ILE A 82 -5.18 20.96 0.11
CA ILE A 82 -4.52 22.22 -0.22
C ILE A 82 -3.04 21.96 -0.48
N ILE A 83 -2.45 22.74 -1.38
CA ILE A 83 -1.00 22.77 -1.61
C ILE A 83 -0.42 23.97 -0.86
N VAL A 84 0.61 23.74 -0.07
CA VAL A 84 1.26 24.75 0.77
C VAL A 84 2.75 24.77 0.51
N ASP A 85 3.28 25.94 0.19
CA ASP A 85 4.72 26.14 0.03
C ASP A 85 5.48 25.78 1.32
N LYS A 86 6.70 25.26 1.16
CA LYS A 86 7.51 24.80 2.30
C LYS A 86 7.83 25.87 3.34
N ASP A 87 7.88 27.14 2.95
CA ASP A 87 8.13 28.27 3.86
C ASP A 87 6.89 28.62 4.72
N LYS A 88 5.68 28.42 4.19
CA LYS A 88 4.41 28.76 4.85
C LYS A 88 3.83 27.62 5.70
N ILE A 89 4.38 26.41 5.59
CA ILE A 89 3.79 25.20 6.19
C ILE A 89 3.61 25.30 7.71
N MET A 90 4.54 25.95 8.42
CA MET A 90 4.46 26.07 9.88
C MET A 90 3.27 26.94 10.28
N ASP A 91 3.15 28.11 9.67
CA ASP A 91 2.09 29.07 10.00
C ASP A 91 0.69 28.56 9.59
N VAL A 92 0.60 27.81 8.48
CA VAL A 92 -0.64 27.15 8.06
C VAL A 92 -1.02 26.06 9.04
N LYS A 93 -0.07 25.20 9.45
CA LYS A 93 -0.33 24.13 10.42
C LYS A 93 -0.78 24.66 11.77
N ASP A 94 -0.18 25.76 12.22
CA ASP A 94 -0.55 26.38 13.49
C ASP A 94 -1.94 27.02 13.40
N GLY A 95 -2.26 27.72 12.30
CA GLY A 95 -3.62 28.21 12.06
C GLY A 95 -4.68 27.10 12.07
N LEU A 96 -4.36 25.94 11.47
CA LEU A 96 -5.27 24.79 11.45
C LEU A 96 -5.47 24.14 12.83
N ARG A 97 -4.63 24.44 13.82
CA ARG A 97 -4.71 23.87 15.18
C ARG A 97 -5.63 24.65 16.13
N GLU A 98 -5.85 25.95 15.90
CA GLU A 98 -6.34 26.85 16.95
C GLU A 98 -7.86 26.93 17.14
N GLU A 99 -8.71 26.35 16.27
CA GLU A 99 -10.16 26.56 16.37
C GLU A 99 -11.00 25.28 16.39
N ASN A 100 -11.15 24.66 17.57
CA ASN A 100 -12.34 23.86 17.91
C ASN A 100 -12.72 22.69 16.97
N TRP A 101 -11.76 21.84 16.58
CA TRP A 101 -12.07 20.55 15.96
C TRP A 101 -12.24 19.56 17.12
N THR A 102 -13.48 19.35 17.57
CA THR A 102 -13.81 18.80 18.90
C THR A 102 -13.28 17.37 19.15
N GLU A 103 -12.84 17.16 20.39
CA GLU A 103 -12.14 15.97 20.94
C GLU A 103 -12.87 14.62 20.85
N SER A 104 -14.09 14.56 20.34
CA SER A 104 -14.91 13.33 20.33
C SER A 104 -14.54 12.33 19.25
N THR A 105 -13.49 12.60 18.48
CA THR A 105 -13.00 11.80 17.37
C THR A 105 -11.71 11.06 17.80
N PRO A 106 -11.66 9.71 17.81
CA PRO A 106 -10.52 8.92 18.30
C PRO A 106 -9.14 9.37 17.80
N PRO A 107 -8.03 9.02 18.46
CA PRO A 107 -6.68 9.53 18.16
C PRO A 107 -6.16 9.35 16.72
N ILE A 108 -6.80 8.51 15.91
CA ILE A 108 -6.58 8.39 14.45
C ILE A 108 -7.08 9.67 13.71
N GLU A 109 -8.13 10.29 14.24
CA GLU A 109 -8.76 11.55 13.79
C GLU A 109 -8.21 12.80 14.50
N LYS A 110 -7.32 12.64 15.50
CA LYS A 110 -6.50 13.76 16.02
C LYS A 110 -5.41 14.23 15.03
N GLY A 111 -5.35 13.60 13.85
CA GLY A 111 -4.61 14.02 12.66
C GLY A 111 -5.54 14.26 11.48
N ASN A 112 -6.46 15.23 11.58
CA ASN A 112 -7.46 15.58 10.55
C ASN A 112 -6.89 16.06 9.21
N TYR A 113 -5.58 15.97 9.04
CA TYR A 113 -4.91 16.23 7.79
C TYR A 113 -3.68 15.33 7.66
N TYR A 114 -3.56 14.67 6.51
CA TYR A 114 -2.33 14.00 6.11
C TYR A 114 -1.44 15.02 5.41
N ILE A 115 -0.24 15.24 5.95
CA ILE A 115 0.76 16.10 5.32
C ILE A 115 1.74 15.21 4.55
N THR A 116 1.71 15.35 3.22
CA THR A 116 2.68 14.72 2.34
C THR A 116 3.60 15.78 1.78
N LYS A 117 4.91 15.63 2.03
CA LYS A 117 5.91 16.49 1.41
C LYS A 117 6.16 16.06 -0.03
N LYS A 118 6.10 16.99 -0.98
CA LYS A 118 6.44 16.79 -2.39
C LYS A 118 7.42 17.88 -2.82
N GLY A 119 8.70 17.53 -2.92
CA GLY A 119 9.74 18.50 -3.28
C GLY A 119 9.80 19.68 -2.30
N ASP A 120 9.41 20.85 -2.79
CA ASP A 120 9.38 22.16 -2.14
C ASP A 120 7.99 22.60 -1.66
N TYR A 121 6.99 21.74 -1.77
CA TYR A 121 5.65 21.99 -1.23
C TYR A 121 5.13 20.82 -0.40
N TYR A 122 4.00 21.06 0.27
CA TYR A 122 3.28 20.11 1.09
C TYR A 122 1.85 20.01 0.60
N ILE A 123 1.33 18.80 0.57
CA ILE A 123 -0.08 18.51 0.33
C ILE A 123 -0.70 18.24 1.69
N ILE A 124 -1.74 18.97 2.03
CA ILE A 124 -2.49 18.79 3.28
C ILE A 124 -3.90 18.32 2.90
N THR A 125 -4.23 17.07 3.21
CA THR A 125 -5.59 16.55 3.04
C THR A 125 -6.54 17.24 4.00
N ILE A 126 -7.74 17.60 3.54
CA ILE A 126 -8.77 18.29 4.32
C ILE A 126 -10.04 17.44 4.30
N ALA A 127 -10.58 17.15 5.48
CA ALA A 127 -11.85 16.45 5.58
C ALA A 127 -13.01 17.36 5.11
N GLU A 128 -13.94 16.81 4.34
CA GLU A 128 -15.04 17.53 3.68
C GLU A 128 -15.86 18.42 4.63
N GLN A 129 -16.09 17.96 5.87
CA GLN A 129 -16.83 18.73 6.87
C GLN A 129 -16.18 20.08 7.24
N ASN A 130 -14.89 20.27 6.94
CA ASN A 130 -14.13 21.45 7.31
C ASN A 130 -13.96 22.47 6.19
N ILE A 131 -14.32 22.12 4.94
CA ILE A 131 -14.13 23.03 3.78
C ILE A 131 -14.94 24.32 3.91
N ASN A 132 -16.05 24.28 4.66
CA ASN A 132 -16.95 25.41 4.90
C ASN A 132 -16.73 26.08 6.27
N ASN A 133 -15.73 25.63 7.03
CA ASN A 133 -15.42 26.20 8.34
C ASN A 133 -14.83 27.62 8.17
N LYS A 134 -15.30 28.59 8.96
CA LYS A 134 -14.91 30.01 8.81
C LYS A 134 -13.41 30.22 9.05
N SER A 135 -12.88 29.60 10.10
CA SER A 135 -11.47 29.67 10.48
C SER A 135 -10.59 29.05 9.39
N PHE A 136 -11.04 27.95 8.80
CA PHE A 136 -10.36 27.36 7.65
C PHE A 136 -10.35 28.31 6.44
N ILE A 137 -11.48 28.93 6.10
CA ILE A 137 -11.58 29.93 5.03
C ILE A 137 -10.67 31.15 5.30
N GLU A 138 -10.56 31.60 6.54
CA GLU A 138 -9.66 32.69 6.93
C GLU A 138 -8.19 32.33 6.68
N ILE A 139 -7.78 31.09 6.96
CA ILE A 139 -6.43 30.59 6.65
C ILE A 139 -6.20 30.56 5.13
N LEU A 140 -7.17 30.04 4.35
CA LEU A 140 -7.07 30.02 2.90
C LEU A 140 -6.84 31.43 2.34
N ASN A 141 -7.65 32.39 2.79
CA ASN A 141 -7.54 33.79 2.35
C ASN A 141 -6.21 34.43 2.78
N LYS A 142 -5.77 34.19 4.03
CA LYS A 142 -4.53 34.76 4.57
C LYS A 142 -3.30 34.33 3.79
N TYR A 143 -3.24 33.06 3.37
CA TYR A 143 -2.08 32.49 2.67
C TYR A 143 -2.30 32.34 1.16
N ASN A 144 -3.42 32.82 0.62
CA ASN A 144 -3.82 32.69 -0.78
C ASN A 144 -3.75 31.23 -1.26
N LEU A 145 -4.42 30.34 -0.52
CA LEU A 145 -4.49 28.91 -0.78
C LEU A 145 -5.85 28.56 -1.38
N GLU A 146 -5.86 27.57 -2.26
CA GLU A 146 -7.07 27.06 -2.90
C GLU A 146 -7.31 25.62 -2.46
N VAL A 147 -8.58 25.27 -2.25
CA VAL A 147 -8.99 23.90 -1.97
C VAL A 147 -9.22 23.20 -3.30
N GLU A 148 -8.49 22.11 -3.50
CA GLU A 148 -8.52 21.28 -4.68
C GLU A 148 -9.13 19.91 -4.34
N LYS A 149 -9.64 19.19 -5.35
CA LYS A 149 -10.20 17.86 -5.18
C LYS A 149 -9.34 16.80 -5.86
N PHE A 150 -8.94 15.76 -5.14
CA PHE A 150 -8.18 14.67 -5.76
C PHE A 150 -9.00 13.95 -6.82
N VAL A 151 -8.31 13.45 -7.84
CA VAL A 151 -8.85 12.46 -8.77
C VAL A 151 -8.33 11.09 -8.36
N TYR A 152 -9.23 10.13 -8.11
CA TYR A 152 -8.85 8.78 -7.75
C TYR A 152 -9.02 7.81 -8.91
N CYS A 153 -8.07 6.90 -9.04
CA CYS A 153 -8.14 5.79 -9.97
C CYS A 153 -7.78 4.50 -9.24
N HIS A 154 -8.67 3.52 -9.28
CA HIS A 154 -8.37 2.17 -8.87
C HIS A 154 -7.91 1.37 -10.09
N VAL A 155 -6.66 0.94 -10.05
CA VAL A 155 -6.04 0.01 -10.98
C VAL A 155 -6.21 -1.40 -10.44
N ILE A 156 -7.17 -2.14 -10.98
CA ILE A 156 -7.47 -3.51 -10.59
C ILE A 156 -6.58 -4.43 -11.42
N VAL A 157 -5.63 -5.11 -10.77
CA VAL A 157 -4.67 -6.03 -11.40
C VAL A 157 -5.16 -7.48 -11.32
N ALA A 158 -5.87 -7.83 -10.25
CA ALA A 158 -6.45 -9.15 -10.05
C ALA A 158 -7.81 -9.06 -9.36
N ASP A 159 -8.71 -9.96 -9.73
CA ASP A 159 -10.05 -10.11 -9.16
C ASP A 159 -10.15 -11.30 -8.19
N ARG A 160 -9.03 -12.02 -7.96
CA ARG A 160 -8.95 -13.22 -7.12
C ARG A 160 -7.67 -13.21 -6.26
N PRO A 161 -7.72 -13.79 -5.05
CA PRO A 161 -6.53 -14.01 -4.23
C PRO A 161 -5.44 -14.76 -5.01
N GLY A 162 -4.18 -14.35 -4.87
CA GLY A 162 -3.02 -15.03 -5.47
C GLY A 162 -2.70 -14.67 -6.94
N ASN A 163 -3.62 -14.02 -7.67
CA ASN A 163 -3.41 -13.63 -9.08
C ASN A 163 -2.82 -12.22 -9.27
N GLY A 164 -2.49 -11.53 -8.18
CA GLY A 164 -1.93 -10.18 -8.21
C GLY A 164 -0.49 -10.11 -8.71
N ILE A 165 0.04 -8.89 -8.84
CA ILE A 165 1.47 -8.67 -9.07
C ILE A 165 2.26 -8.94 -7.79
N SER A 166 3.55 -9.25 -7.91
CA SER A 166 4.43 -9.33 -6.75
C SER A 166 4.49 -8.01 -5.99
N GLU A 167 4.66 -8.08 -4.68
CA GLU A 167 4.94 -6.91 -3.84
C GLU A 167 6.19 -6.14 -4.32
N GLU A 168 7.23 -6.83 -4.78
CA GLU A 168 8.41 -6.19 -5.39
C GLU A 168 8.03 -5.35 -6.62
N ARG A 169 7.22 -5.90 -7.53
CA ARG A 169 6.76 -5.17 -8.72
C ARG A 169 5.85 -4.01 -8.34
N ALA A 170 4.97 -4.19 -7.36
CA ALA A 170 4.07 -3.15 -6.86
C ALA A 170 4.86 -1.98 -6.25
N ASN A 171 5.88 -2.27 -5.42
CA ASN A 171 6.78 -1.27 -4.86
C ASN A 171 7.52 -0.48 -5.94
N LYS A 172 8.05 -1.17 -6.95
CA LYS A 172 8.68 -0.51 -8.09
C LYS A 172 7.71 0.42 -8.82
N LEU A 173 6.49 -0.06 -9.12
CA LEU A 173 5.44 0.75 -9.77
C LEU A 173 5.10 1.99 -8.94
N LYS A 174 4.91 1.84 -7.63
CA LYS A 174 4.64 2.95 -6.72
C LYS A 174 5.74 4.01 -6.80
N SER A 175 7.00 3.60 -6.67
CA SER A 175 8.12 4.53 -6.75
C SER A 175 8.23 5.23 -8.10
N GLU A 176 7.97 4.53 -9.20
CA GLU A 176 7.97 5.10 -10.55
C GLU A 176 6.81 6.08 -10.77
N LEU A 177 5.60 5.71 -10.35
CA LEU A 177 4.39 6.53 -10.49
C LEU A 177 4.49 7.81 -9.65
N GLU A 178 4.95 7.73 -8.41
CA GLU A 178 5.03 8.89 -7.50
C GLU A 178 6.12 9.92 -7.88
N MET A 179 6.94 9.63 -8.89
CA MET A 179 7.83 10.61 -9.54
C MET A 179 7.09 11.52 -10.52
N ASN A 180 5.91 11.13 -10.99
CA ASN A 180 5.09 11.98 -11.86
C ASN A 180 4.47 13.13 -11.05
N GLU A 181 4.53 14.36 -11.57
CA GLU A 181 4.07 15.57 -10.88
C GLU A 181 2.55 15.61 -10.61
N ASN A 182 1.79 14.83 -11.38
CA ASN A 182 0.34 14.69 -11.26
C ASN A 182 -0.06 13.49 -10.38
N VAL A 183 0.90 12.70 -9.88
CA VAL A 183 0.66 11.59 -8.96
C VAL A 183 1.16 11.93 -7.56
N PHE A 184 0.22 12.05 -6.63
CA PHE A 184 0.54 12.39 -5.25
C PHE A 184 0.85 11.17 -4.40
N ALA A 185 0.05 10.11 -4.52
CA ALA A 185 0.28 8.89 -3.77
C ALA A 185 -0.27 7.66 -4.51
N VAL A 186 0.35 6.52 -4.22
CA VAL A 186 -0.13 5.19 -4.63
C VAL A 186 -0.27 4.30 -3.40
N TYR A 187 -1.44 3.72 -3.21
CA TYR A 187 -1.75 2.80 -2.12
C TYR A 187 -1.96 1.39 -2.68
N PHE A 188 -1.55 0.37 -1.93
CA PHE A 188 -1.75 -1.02 -2.31
C PHE A 188 -3.06 -1.55 -1.75
N GLU A 189 -3.78 -2.28 -2.59
CA GLU A 189 -4.91 -3.09 -2.17
C GLU A 189 -4.51 -4.58 -2.26
N THR A 190 -4.67 -5.28 -1.15
CA THR A 190 -4.50 -6.73 -1.08
C THR A 190 -5.87 -7.38 -0.93
N ILE A 191 -6.13 -8.44 -1.69
CA ILE A 191 -7.27 -9.32 -1.42
C ILE A 191 -6.81 -10.28 -0.32
N GLU A 192 -7.33 -10.11 0.89
CA GLU A 192 -7.12 -11.08 1.97
C GLU A 192 -7.81 -12.41 1.61
N SER A 193 -7.13 -13.52 1.87
CA SER A 193 -7.61 -14.89 1.64
C SER A 193 -8.60 -15.35 2.70
#